data_AF-A0A2V8G2K1-F1
#
_entry.id   AF-A0A2V8G2K1-F1
#
_cell.length_a   1.000
_cell.length_b   1.000
_cell.length_c   1.000
_cell.angle_alpha   90.00
_cell.angle_beta   90.00
_cell.angle_gamma   90.00
#
_symmetry.space_group_name_H-M   'P 1'
#
loop_
_entity.id
_entity.type
_entity.pdbx_description
1 polymer ?
#
loop_
_entity_poly.entity_id
_entity_poly.type
_entity_poly.pdbx_seq_one_letter_code
_entity_poly.pdbx_strand_id
1 'polypeptide(L)'
;MTFRFSAALAALLTLAPVTPCLAEARTAKTGEAQSAKAGGARILYTEALAHERTVRDAATAVTAIQMRRVVLEYERLVRRYPASGYSDNALWQAANLALLCYQRFGSDIDRRTAVRLLKQLQTGYPTSSLVARVDAARADAAPPPARAVLPMPPTSPLSLLRDIHRTALPDGIRVTIDLDGEVAYHEESLERPRRVFFDFKGVRPVAALQDVTLKFADDAVREIRLGRHPQNTTRVVLDLEGTDGYSVYSLYNPYRLVVDFHRARATAATVMVPVPTRVEPIVSAPAPMPVPPATVPIETPLVPLDVPSPPLSSKRTTPPTLPAPAVPAANSNGKFSLARQLGLGVSRIVIDAGHGGHDPGAQSNGVVEAELTLDVALRLQKLLQRHPGVEVVMTRDADVFIPLQERTAIANREGADLFLSIHANASRNPRAHGVETYFLNFATNPEAEAVAARENSASGQAMHALPDIVKAIALNNKIDESHDFAAIVQHAMVRRLAVRNKQLKDLGVKQAPFVVLIGAGMPSVLAEISFVTHKQEGQLLKTNAYRQQIAEALQDAVLRYQQSLKNRKSIATKGTGTE
;
A
#
# COMPACT_ATOMS: atom_id res chain seq x y z
N MET A 1 28.78 -82.06 22.44
CA MET A 1 29.03 -83.24 21.60
C MET A 1 28.84 -82.87 20.14
N THR A 2 29.64 -83.45 19.25
CA THR A 2 29.57 -83.29 17.79
C THR A 2 28.65 -84.33 17.16
N PHE A 3 28.06 -84.03 16.00
CA PHE A 3 27.94 -84.98 14.87
C PHE A 3 27.75 -84.23 13.54
N ARG A 4 28.00 -84.92 12.42
CA ARG A 4 28.01 -84.44 11.02
C ARG A 4 27.57 -85.61 10.10
N PHE A 5 27.49 -85.36 8.78
CA PHE A 5 27.25 -86.33 7.68
C PHE A 5 25.76 -86.74 7.45
N SER A 6 25.27 -86.98 6.22
CA SER A 6 25.85 -86.74 4.87
C SER A 6 24.79 -86.64 3.72
N ALA A 7 25.30 -86.27 2.54
CA ALA A 7 24.98 -86.65 1.14
C ALA A 7 23.85 -87.65 0.78
N ALA A 8 23.32 -87.73 -0.46
CA ALA A 8 23.30 -86.84 -1.65
C ALA A 8 22.49 -87.50 -2.83
N LEU A 9 22.53 -86.86 -4.01
CA LEU A 9 22.27 -87.37 -5.37
C LEU A 9 20.81 -87.31 -5.90
N ALA A 10 20.69 -87.37 -7.24
CA ALA A 10 19.52 -86.95 -8.02
C ALA A 10 19.34 -87.74 -9.33
N ALA A 11 18.17 -87.61 -9.97
CA ALA A 11 17.92 -88.05 -11.35
C ALA A 11 16.84 -87.17 -12.02
N LEU A 12 16.95 -86.95 -13.33
CA LEU A 12 15.90 -86.40 -14.20
C LEU A 12 15.37 -87.54 -15.11
N LEU A 13 14.08 -87.52 -15.46
CA LEU A 13 13.68 -87.20 -16.85
C LEU A 13 12.17 -86.96 -17.02
N THR A 14 11.86 -86.31 -18.13
CA THR A 14 10.57 -85.81 -18.62
C THR A 14 9.53 -86.87 -19.03
N LEU A 15 8.24 -86.55 -18.89
CA LEU A 15 7.22 -86.68 -19.95
C LEU A 15 5.95 -85.86 -19.61
N ALA A 16 5.09 -85.61 -20.61
CA ALA A 16 3.88 -84.75 -20.58
C ALA A 16 2.59 -85.59 -20.27
N PRO A 17 1.30 -85.11 -20.30
CA PRO A 17 0.78 -83.93 -21.02
C PRO A 17 -0.50 -83.20 -20.45
N VAL A 18 -1.08 -82.32 -21.29
CA VAL A 18 -2.48 -81.78 -21.32
C VAL A 18 -2.95 -80.82 -20.19
N THR A 19 -3.60 -79.73 -20.60
CA THR A 19 -4.28 -78.72 -19.77
C THR A 19 -5.72 -79.08 -19.40
N PRO A 20 -6.29 -78.42 -18.38
CA PRO A 20 -7.54 -77.69 -18.66
C PRO A 20 -7.52 -76.22 -18.22
N CYS A 21 -8.46 -75.45 -18.76
CA CYS A 21 -8.66 -74.02 -18.49
C CYS A 21 -9.22 -73.75 -17.07
N LEU A 22 -9.20 -72.46 -16.65
CA LEU A 22 -9.83 -71.81 -15.46
C LEU A 22 -8.88 -71.24 -14.38
N ALA A 23 -7.82 -70.52 -14.77
CA ALA A 23 -6.97 -69.76 -13.82
C ALA A 23 -6.94 -68.23 -14.02
N GLU A 24 -7.14 -67.72 -15.23
CA GLU A 24 -6.81 -66.31 -15.57
C GLU A 24 -7.89 -65.28 -15.21
N ALA A 25 -9.14 -65.72 -15.02
CA ALA A 25 -10.30 -64.84 -14.79
C ALA A 25 -10.30 -64.09 -13.44
N ARG A 26 -9.37 -64.38 -12.52
CA ARG A 26 -9.22 -63.67 -11.23
C ARG A 26 -8.01 -62.72 -11.19
N THR A 27 -6.89 -63.08 -11.82
CA THR A 27 -5.70 -62.21 -11.90
C THR A 27 -5.93 -61.01 -12.83
N ALA A 28 -6.64 -61.22 -13.95
CA ALA A 28 -7.05 -60.15 -14.85
C ALA A 28 -7.88 -59.08 -14.12
N LYS A 29 -8.92 -59.47 -13.37
CA LYS A 29 -9.78 -58.53 -12.63
C LYS A 29 -9.04 -57.74 -11.54
N THR A 30 -8.03 -58.32 -10.89
CA THR A 30 -7.18 -57.55 -9.97
C THR A 30 -6.27 -56.57 -10.70
N GLY A 31 -5.70 -56.96 -11.84
CA GLY A 31 -4.88 -56.09 -12.69
C GLY A 31 -5.67 -54.93 -13.29
N GLU A 32 -6.86 -55.19 -13.84
CA GLU A 32 -7.79 -54.17 -14.33
C GLU A 32 -8.26 -53.23 -13.21
N ALA A 33 -8.63 -53.76 -12.03
CA ALA A 33 -9.04 -52.94 -10.90
C ALA A 33 -7.90 -52.08 -10.34
N GLN A 34 -6.64 -52.57 -10.36
CA GLN A 34 -5.47 -51.78 -10.00
C GLN A 34 -5.13 -50.74 -11.08
N SER A 35 -5.21 -51.11 -12.36
CA SER A 35 -5.01 -50.21 -13.50
C SER A 35 -6.04 -49.07 -13.52
N ALA A 36 -7.32 -49.37 -13.35
CA ALA A 36 -8.39 -48.39 -13.25
C ALA A 36 -8.25 -47.49 -12.00
N LYS A 37 -7.80 -48.03 -10.86
CA LYS A 37 -7.48 -47.23 -9.67
C LYS A 37 -6.26 -46.32 -9.90
N ALA A 38 -5.22 -46.80 -10.57
CA ALA A 38 -4.04 -46.01 -10.92
C ALA A 38 -4.38 -44.90 -11.94
N GLY A 39 -5.22 -45.20 -12.94
CA GLY A 39 -5.78 -44.23 -13.87
C GLY A 39 -6.58 -43.14 -13.15
N GLY A 40 -7.49 -43.53 -12.24
CA GLY A 40 -8.25 -42.58 -11.41
C GLY A 40 -7.38 -41.71 -10.50
N ALA A 41 -6.33 -42.27 -9.89
CA ALA A 41 -5.35 -41.50 -9.12
C ALA A 41 -4.59 -40.50 -10.00
N ARG A 42 -4.15 -40.91 -11.20
CA ARG A 42 -3.47 -40.03 -12.17
C ARG A 42 -4.37 -38.88 -12.64
N ILE A 43 -5.63 -39.15 -12.93
CA ILE A 43 -6.61 -38.14 -13.36
C ILE A 43 -6.75 -37.08 -12.26
N LEU A 44 -7.09 -37.46 -11.03
CA LEU A 44 -7.22 -36.51 -9.91
C LEU A 44 -5.92 -35.72 -9.64
N TYR A 45 -4.75 -36.34 -9.84
CA TYR A 45 -3.46 -35.64 -9.66
C TYR A 45 -3.24 -34.59 -10.75
N THR A 46 -3.63 -34.90 -12.00
CA THR A 46 -3.44 -34.01 -13.15
C THR A 46 -4.46 -32.87 -13.13
N GLU A 47 -5.68 -33.12 -12.67
CA GLU A 47 -6.70 -32.09 -12.41
C GLU A 47 -6.25 -31.14 -11.29
N ALA A 48 -5.82 -31.67 -10.14
CA ALA A 48 -5.32 -30.86 -9.04
C ALA A 48 -4.05 -30.06 -9.42
N LEU A 49 -3.16 -30.61 -10.25
CA LEU A 49 -2.03 -29.86 -10.84
C LEU A 49 -2.48 -28.75 -11.79
N ALA A 50 -3.54 -28.94 -12.57
CA ALA A 50 -4.09 -27.90 -13.44
C ALA A 50 -4.69 -26.75 -12.62
N HIS A 51 -5.47 -27.06 -11.57
CA HIS A 51 -5.98 -26.06 -10.64
C HIS A 51 -4.84 -25.39 -9.84
N GLU A 52 -3.81 -26.14 -9.43
CA GLU A 52 -2.61 -25.61 -8.76
C GLU A 52 -1.90 -24.56 -9.62
N ARG A 53 -1.74 -24.79 -10.93
CA ARG A 53 -1.22 -23.78 -11.87
C ARG A 53 -2.09 -22.52 -11.86
N THR A 54 -3.41 -22.64 -11.98
CA THR A 54 -4.30 -21.46 -11.97
C THR A 54 -4.26 -20.66 -10.65
N VAL A 55 -3.89 -21.26 -9.51
CA VAL A 55 -3.70 -20.52 -8.24
C VAL A 55 -2.25 -20.08 -7.98
N ARG A 56 -1.25 -20.65 -8.68
CA ARG A 56 0.16 -20.24 -8.61
C ARG A 56 0.48 -19.12 -9.59
N ASP A 57 0.14 -19.31 -10.86
CA ASP A 57 0.56 -18.52 -12.03
C ASP A 57 -0.28 -17.24 -12.25
N ALA A 58 -1.18 -16.92 -11.32
CA ALA A 58 -2.25 -15.95 -11.53
C ALA A 58 -1.77 -14.49 -11.58
N ALA A 59 -1.96 -13.86 -12.73
CA ALA A 59 -2.05 -12.41 -12.88
C ALA A 59 -3.41 -11.82 -12.40
N THR A 60 -4.16 -12.58 -11.60
CA THR A 60 -5.50 -12.26 -11.08
C THR A 60 -5.59 -12.55 -9.57
N ALA A 61 -6.56 -11.92 -8.90
CA ALA A 61 -6.68 -11.95 -7.44
C ALA A 61 -7.15 -13.33 -6.91
N VAL A 62 -6.20 -14.24 -6.69
CA VAL A 62 -6.43 -15.54 -6.04
C VAL A 62 -6.55 -15.36 -4.53
N THR A 63 -7.58 -15.96 -3.93
CA THR A 63 -7.84 -15.95 -2.49
C THR A 63 -7.27 -17.18 -1.77
N ALA A 64 -7.07 -17.05 -0.45
CA ALA A 64 -6.74 -18.19 0.42
C ALA A 64 -7.76 -19.35 0.30
N ILE A 65 -9.05 -19.02 0.10
CA ILE A 65 -10.11 -20.02 -0.08
C ILE A 65 -9.90 -20.85 -1.35
N GLN A 66 -9.49 -20.23 -2.46
CA GLN A 66 -9.18 -20.94 -3.70
C GLN A 66 -7.95 -21.85 -3.55
N MET A 67 -6.87 -21.36 -2.92
CA MET A 67 -5.68 -22.20 -2.65
C MET A 67 -6.01 -23.39 -1.72
N ARG A 68 -6.78 -23.16 -0.65
CA ARG A 68 -7.24 -24.22 0.27
C ARG A 68 -8.13 -25.26 -0.42
N ARG A 69 -8.93 -24.89 -1.43
CA ARG A 69 -9.71 -25.86 -2.23
C ARG A 69 -8.81 -26.84 -2.98
N VAL A 70 -7.74 -26.37 -3.62
CA VAL A 70 -6.77 -27.24 -4.32
C VAL A 70 -6.00 -28.13 -3.33
N VAL A 71 -5.65 -27.63 -2.14
CA VAL A 71 -5.09 -28.47 -1.06
C VAL A 71 -6.06 -29.60 -0.68
N LEU A 72 -7.37 -29.32 -0.57
CA LEU A 72 -8.40 -30.32 -0.27
C LEU A 72 -8.64 -31.32 -1.42
N GLU A 73 -8.35 -30.95 -2.67
CA GLU A 73 -8.41 -31.86 -3.83
C GLU A 73 -7.26 -32.88 -3.80
N TYR A 74 -6.03 -32.43 -3.55
CA TYR A 74 -4.92 -33.34 -3.31
C TYR A 74 -5.17 -34.26 -2.10
N GLU A 75 -5.69 -33.75 -0.98
CA GLU A 75 -6.06 -34.62 0.13
C GLU A 75 -7.20 -35.61 -0.23
N ARG A 76 -8.13 -35.23 -1.11
CA ARG A 76 -9.21 -36.11 -1.59
C ARG A 76 -8.64 -37.27 -2.41
N LEU A 77 -7.62 -37.01 -3.23
CA LEU A 77 -6.84 -38.05 -3.92
C LEU A 77 -6.20 -39.00 -2.89
N VAL A 78 -5.44 -38.46 -1.93
CA VAL A 78 -4.72 -39.26 -0.92
C VAL A 78 -5.68 -40.14 -0.11
N ARG A 79 -6.84 -39.61 0.28
CA ARG A 79 -7.90 -40.37 0.98
C ARG A 79 -8.53 -41.48 0.12
N ARG A 80 -8.60 -41.30 -1.21
CA ARG A 80 -9.23 -42.25 -2.14
C ARG A 80 -8.27 -43.29 -2.71
N TYR A 81 -6.98 -42.97 -2.79
CA TYR A 81 -5.93 -43.81 -3.39
C TYR A 81 -4.64 -43.88 -2.53
N PRO A 82 -4.70 -44.22 -1.23
CA PRO A 82 -3.54 -44.14 -0.32
C PRO A 82 -2.39 -45.12 -0.62
N ALA A 83 -2.56 -46.06 -1.56
CA ALA A 83 -1.51 -46.96 -2.03
C ALA A 83 -0.90 -46.54 -3.39
N SER A 84 -1.19 -45.33 -3.87
CA SER A 84 -0.71 -44.83 -5.16
C SER A 84 0.56 -43.97 -5.02
N GLY A 85 1.51 -44.14 -5.94
CA GLY A 85 2.65 -43.22 -6.14
C GLY A 85 2.28 -41.83 -6.71
N TYR A 86 0.99 -41.50 -6.77
CA TYR A 86 0.52 -40.12 -6.89
C TYR A 86 0.16 -39.49 -5.53
N SER A 87 0.06 -40.27 -4.46
CA SER A 87 -0.40 -39.79 -3.14
C SER A 87 0.71 -39.19 -2.29
N ASP A 88 1.95 -39.67 -2.42
CA ASP A 88 3.13 -39.03 -1.86
C ASP A 88 3.40 -37.68 -2.55
N ASN A 89 3.35 -37.68 -3.88
CA ASN A 89 3.42 -36.49 -4.72
C ASN A 89 2.29 -35.49 -4.39
N ALA A 90 1.04 -35.96 -4.21
CA ALA A 90 -0.09 -35.12 -3.81
C ALA A 90 0.10 -34.52 -2.40
N LEU A 91 0.61 -35.27 -1.42
CA LEU A 91 0.94 -34.72 -0.10
C LEU A 91 2.04 -33.66 -0.18
N TRP A 92 3.05 -33.86 -1.01
CA TRP A 92 4.13 -32.89 -1.23
C TRP A 92 3.60 -31.61 -1.90
N GLN A 93 2.79 -31.71 -2.96
CA GLN A 93 2.20 -30.54 -3.62
C GLN A 93 1.22 -29.81 -2.68
N ALA A 94 0.34 -30.54 -1.99
CA ALA A 94 -0.58 -29.98 -1.00
C ALA A 94 0.16 -29.26 0.14
N ALA A 95 1.25 -29.83 0.64
CA ALA A 95 2.09 -29.20 1.66
C ALA A 95 2.72 -27.89 1.16
N ASN A 96 3.34 -27.90 -0.02
CA ASN A 96 3.97 -26.71 -0.60
C ASN A 96 2.94 -25.65 -1.00
N LEU A 97 1.71 -26.03 -1.36
CA LEU A 97 0.64 -25.10 -1.68
C LEU A 97 0.00 -24.50 -0.41
N ALA A 98 -0.14 -25.29 0.66
CA ALA A 98 -0.52 -24.79 1.98
C ALA A 98 0.56 -23.87 2.58
N LEU A 99 1.84 -24.18 2.37
CA LEU A 99 2.96 -23.33 2.75
C LEU A 99 2.96 -22.01 1.97
N LEU A 100 2.75 -22.05 0.65
CA LEU A 100 2.58 -20.83 -0.16
C LEU A 100 1.33 -20.03 0.26
N CYS A 101 0.25 -20.70 0.70
CA CYS A 101 -0.94 -20.05 1.24
C CYS A 101 -0.64 -19.36 2.59
N TYR A 102 0.14 -19.98 3.48
CA TYR A 102 0.65 -19.34 4.69
C TYR A 102 1.54 -18.13 4.37
N GLN A 103 2.47 -18.26 3.42
CA GLN A 103 3.36 -17.18 2.98
C GLN A 103 2.61 -16.00 2.33
N ARG A 104 1.52 -16.28 1.59
CA ARG A 104 0.69 -15.24 0.93
C ARG A 104 -0.35 -14.58 1.85
N PHE A 105 -0.83 -15.26 2.90
CA PHE A 105 -1.98 -14.81 3.70
C PHE A 105 -1.79 -14.87 5.24
N GLY A 106 -0.59 -15.16 5.73
CA GLY A 106 -0.23 -15.15 7.17
C GLY A 106 -0.94 -16.17 8.08
N SER A 107 -1.89 -16.94 7.55
CA SER A 107 -2.79 -17.76 8.37
C SER A 107 -2.12 -19.01 8.93
N ASP A 108 -2.04 -19.08 10.27
CA ASP A 108 -1.42 -20.18 11.00
C ASP A 108 -2.16 -21.53 10.84
N ILE A 109 -3.39 -21.52 10.30
CA ILE A 109 -4.12 -22.74 9.90
C ILE A 109 -3.44 -23.40 8.70
N ASP A 110 -2.93 -22.62 7.75
CA ASP A 110 -2.28 -23.12 6.54
C ASP A 110 -0.87 -23.64 6.85
N ARG A 111 -0.13 -22.97 7.75
CA ARG A 111 1.16 -23.47 8.28
C ARG A 111 1.00 -24.81 8.99
N ARG A 112 0.00 -24.94 9.88
CA ARG A 112 -0.30 -26.21 10.56
C ARG A 112 -0.78 -27.29 9.58
N THR A 113 -1.46 -26.91 8.51
CA THR A 113 -1.85 -27.81 7.41
C THR A 113 -0.62 -28.31 6.64
N ALA A 114 0.31 -27.43 6.25
CA ALA A 114 1.57 -27.81 5.60
C ALA A 114 2.38 -28.79 6.47
N VAL A 115 2.60 -28.46 7.75
CA VAL A 115 3.34 -29.33 8.70
C VAL A 115 2.66 -30.68 8.89
N ARG A 116 1.31 -30.73 8.95
CA ARG A 116 0.55 -31.99 9.01
C ARG A 116 0.75 -32.83 7.76
N LEU A 117 0.68 -32.23 6.57
CA LEU A 117 0.83 -32.93 5.29
C LEU A 117 2.26 -33.45 5.10
N LEU A 118 3.27 -32.67 5.47
CA LEU A 118 4.68 -33.09 5.48
C LEU A 118 4.93 -34.26 6.45
N LYS A 119 4.34 -34.22 7.65
CA LYS A 119 4.39 -35.35 8.58
C LYS A 119 3.69 -36.59 8.01
N GLN A 120 2.52 -36.42 7.39
CA GLN A 120 1.76 -37.50 6.76
C GLN A 120 2.52 -38.14 5.58
N LEU A 121 3.28 -37.36 4.82
CA LEU A 121 4.21 -37.85 3.79
C LEU A 121 5.32 -38.70 4.43
N GLN A 122 6.02 -38.15 5.43
CA GLN A 122 7.12 -38.80 6.13
C GLN A 122 6.73 -40.12 6.83
N THR A 123 5.53 -40.19 7.43
CA THR A 123 5.06 -41.41 8.12
C THR A 123 4.28 -42.37 7.24
N GLY A 124 3.60 -41.89 6.19
CA GLY A 124 2.77 -42.72 5.32
C GLY A 124 3.52 -43.32 4.13
N TYR A 125 4.58 -42.65 3.66
CA TYR A 125 5.32 -43.01 2.44
C TYR A 125 6.84 -42.94 2.69
N PRO A 126 7.38 -43.67 3.69
CA PRO A 126 8.78 -43.54 4.13
C PRO A 126 9.83 -43.88 3.05
N THR A 127 9.43 -44.55 1.97
CA THR A 127 10.27 -44.88 0.81
C THR A 127 10.21 -43.83 -0.32
N SER A 128 9.40 -42.79 -0.21
CA SER A 128 9.32 -41.72 -1.23
C SER A 128 10.60 -40.86 -1.23
N SER A 129 11.13 -40.56 -2.41
CA SER A 129 12.28 -39.67 -2.58
C SER A 129 12.04 -38.25 -2.07
N LEU A 130 10.77 -37.87 -1.87
CA LEU A 130 10.35 -36.58 -1.33
C LEU A 130 10.55 -36.49 0.20
N VAL A 131 10.71 -37.62 0.91
CA VAL A 131 10.95 -37.64 2.37
C VAL A 131 12.26 -36.93 2.73
N ALA A 132 13.31 -37.06 1.90
CA ALA A 132 14.58 -36.36 2.09
C ALA A 132 14.47 -34.82 2.00
N ARG A 133 13.33 -34.29 1.52
CA ARG A 133 13.05 -32.86 1.39
C ARG A 133 12.09 -32.34 2.47
N VAL A 134 11.51 -33.23 3.30
CA VAL A 134 10.51 -32.87 4.31
C VAL A 134 11.06 -31.90 5.35
N ASP A 135 12.25 -32.14 5.89
CA ASP A 135 12.75 -31.30 7.00
C ASP A 135 13.19 -29.90 6.54
N ALA A 136 13.60 -29.74 5.27
CA ALA A 136 13.78 -28.41 4.66
C ALA A 136 12.44 -27.67 4.52
N ALA A 137 11.42 -28.30 3.93
CA ALA A 137 10.08 -27.70 3.82
C ALA A 137 9.40 -27.44 5.19
N ARG A 138 9.80 -28.17 6.24
CA ARG A 138 9.38 -27.91 7.63
C ARG A 138 10.11 -26.72 8.25
N ALA A 139 11.34 -26.42 7.83
CA ALA A 139 12.05 -25.20 8.23
C ALA A 139 11.41 -23.96 7.58
N ASP A 140 11.02 -24.04 6.31
CA ASP A 140 10.24 -22.99 5.64
C ASP A 140 8.85 -22.79 6.28
N ALA A 141 8.30 -23.85 6.88
CA ALA A 141 7.05 -23.83 7.65
C ALA A 141 7.23 -23.54 9.17
N ALA A 142 8.43 -23.12 9.58
CA ALA A 142 8.65 -22.60 10.93
C ALA A 142 7.89 -21.25 11.09
N PRO A 143 7.35 -20.95 12.29
CA PRO A 143 7.04 -19.56 12.61
C PRO A 143 8.36 -18.76 12.64
N PRO A 144 8.34 -17.45 12.33
CA PRO A 144 9.51 -16.60 12.50
C PRO A 144 10.03 -16.71 13.95
N PRO A 145 11.35 -16.64 14.17
CA PRO A 145 11.94 -16.86 15.49
C PRO A 145 11.33 -15.90 16.51
N ALA A 146 10.76 -16.44 17.58
CA ALA A 146 10.16 -15.63 18.63
C ALA A 146 11.22 -14.67 19.20
N ARG A 147 10.93 -13.35 19.17
CA ARG A 147 11.68 -12.36 19.96
C ARG A 147 11.77 -12.89 21.39
N ALA A 148 12.97 -12.86 21.96
CA ALA A 148 13.21 -13.40 23.29
C ALA A 148 12.22 -12.80 24.30
N VAL A 149 11.34 -13.65 24.84
CA VAL A 149 10.36 -13.25 25.84
C VAL A 149 11.12 -13.00 27.14
N LEU A 150 11.38 -11.73 27.42
CA LEU A 150 11.75 -11.27 28.76
C LEU A 150 10.70 -11.80 29.75
N PRO A 151 11.09 -12.14 31.00
CA PRO A 151 10.17 -12.69 31.99
C PRO A 151 8.93 -11.78 32.09
N MET A 152 7.75 -12.40 31.98
CA MET A 152 6.50 -11.67 31.79
C MET A 152 6.35 -10.55 32.82
N PRO A 153 6.14 -9.28 32.42
CA PRO A 153 5.60 -8.29 33.35
C PRO A 153 4.23 -8.79 33.86
N PRO A 154 3.79 -8.36 35.06
CA PRO A 154 2.47 -8.72 35.56
C PRO A 154 1.40 -8.40 34.52
N THR A 155 0.42 -9.29 34.38
CA THR A 155 -0.59 -9.27 33.31
C THR A 155 -1.10 -7.86 33.04
N SER A 156 -0.79 -7.31 31.86
CA SER A 156 -1.26 -5.99 31.45
C SER A 156 -2.78 -5.90 31.65
N PRO A 157 -3.30 -4.81 32.25
CA PRO A 157 -4.73 -4.65 32.41
C PRO A 157 -5.41 -4.73 31.05
N LEU A 158 -6.53 -5.46 30.98
CA LEU A 158 -7.31 -5.60 29.74
C LEU A 158 -7.73 -4.20 29.27
N SER A 159 -7.38 -3.84 28.03
CA SER A 159 -7.74 -2.55 27.45
C SER A 159 -9.27 -2.40 27.42
N LEU A 160 -9.79 -1.27 27.86
CA LEU A 160 -11.22 -1.08 27.96
C LEU A 160 -11.80 -0.56 26.63
N LEU A 161 -12.86 -1.22 26.15
CA LEU A 161 -13.76 -0.63 25.16
C LEU A 161 -14.73 0.28 25.94
N ARG A 162 -14.56 1.59 25.74
CA ARG A 162 -15.19 2.67 26.51
C ARG A 162 -16.59 2.99 26.01
N ASP A 163 -16.70 3.21 24.70
CA ASP A 163 -17.93 3.58 24.01
C ASP A 163 -17.96 2.96 22.61
N ILE A 164 -19.15 2.87 22.02
CA ILE A 164 -19.34 2.53 20.61
C ILE A 164 -20.54 3.30 20.05
N HIS A 165 -20.26 4.30 19.21
CA HIS A 165 -21.27 5.20 18.67
C HIS A 165 -21.31 5.18 17.14
N ARG A 166 -22.48 5.57 16.60
CA ARG A 166 -22.75 5.63 15.16
C ARG A 166 -23.07 7.08 14.77
N THR A 167 -22.42 7.57 13.72
CA THR A 167 -22.62 8.92 13.17
C THR A 167 -23.04 8.82 11.70
N ALA A 168 -24.07 9.55 11.29
CA ALA A 168 -24.47 9.64 9.89
C ALA A 168 -23.52 10.56 9.11
N LEU A 169 -23.09 10.11 7.92
CA LEU A 169 -22.33 10.89 6.94
C LEU A 169 -23.22 11.14 5.72
N PRO A 170 -22.90 12.12 4.84
CA PRO A 170 -23.68 12.36 3.62
C PRO A 170 -23.80 11.14 2.71
N ASP A 171 -22.69 10.41 2.51
CA ASP A 171 -22.59 9.26 1.60
C ASP A 171 -22.57 7.90 2.32
N GLY A 172 -22.77 7.86 3.64
CA GLY A 172 -22.44 6.67 4.43
C GLY A 172 -22.75 6.74 5.92
N ILE A 173 -22.23 5.77 6.67
CA ILE A 173 -22.35 5.66 8.12
C ILE A 173 -20.98 5.40 8.74
N ARG A 174 -20.59 6.24 9.70
CA ARG A 174 -19.43 6.01 10.55
C ARG A 174 -19.83 5.24 11.80
N VAL A 175 -19.07 4.20 12.14
CA VAL A 175 -19.06 3.57 13.47
C VAL A 175 -17.71 3.85 14.11
N THR A 176 -17.72 4.42 15.31
CA THR A 176 -16.51 4.67 16.12
C THR A 176 -16.51 3.71 17.30
N ILE A 177 -15.36 3.08 17.58
CA ILE A 177 -15.16 2.20 18.73
C ILE A 177 -14.06 2.82 19.60
N ASP A 178 -14.44 3.40 20.73
CA ASP A 178 -13.55 4.14 21.62
C ASP A 178 -12.85 3.18 22.59
N LEU A 179 -11.52 3.25 22.64
CA LEU A 179 -10.66 2.22 23.27
C LEU A 179 -9.50 2.86 24.05
N ASP A 180 -9.15 2.31 25.21
CA ASP A 180 -8.13 2.88 26.12
C ASP A 180 -6.69 2.93 25.55
N GLY A 181 -6.45 2.25 24.44
CA GLY A 181 -5.16 2.20 23.75
C GLY A 181 -5.23 1.31 22.52
N GLU A 182 -4.19 1.34 21.69
CA GLU A 182 -4.13 0.52 20.48
C GLU A 182 -4.16 -0.97 20.80
N VAL A 183 -4.99 -1.72 20.05
CA VAL A 183 -5.28 -3.13 20.31
C VAL A 183 -5.32 -3.92 19.01
N ALA A 184 -4.67 -5.09 19.01
CA ALA A 184 -4.69 -5.99 17.87
C ALA A 184 -6.08 -6.61 17.70
N TYR A 185 -6.73 -6.34 16.56
CA TYR A 185 -7.99 -6.95 16.16
C TYR A 185 -7.81 -7.91 14.98
N HIS A 186 -8.74 -8.85 14.82
CA HIS A 186 -8.98 -9.57 13.56
C HIS A 186 -10.27 -9.06 12.94
N GLU A 187 -10.28 -8.86 11.63
CA GLU A 187 -11.42 -8.34 10.87
C GLU A 187 -11.87 -9.37 9.83
N GLU A 188 -13.18 -9.56 9.67
CA GLU A 188 -13.72 -10.44 8.65
C GLU A 188 -15.12 -10.01 8.19
N SER A 189 -15.35 -10.08 6.87
CA SER A 189 -16.61 -9.76 6.21
C SER A 189 -17.32 -11.05 5.74
N LEU A 190 -18.62 -11.12 5.98
CA LEU A 190 -19.51 -12.22 5.64
C LEU A 190 -20.63 -11.71 4.76
N GLU A 191 -21.04 -12.45 3.72
CA GLU A 191 -22.01 -11.93 2.73
C GLU A 191 -23.48 -12.31 2.95
N ARG A 192 -23.77 -13.34 3.74
CA ARG A 192 -25.13 -13.93 3.81
C ARG A 192 -25.53 -14.29 5.26
N PRO A 193 -26.24 -13.41 5.99
CA PRO A 193 -26.50 -11.98 5.66
C PRO A 193 -25.21 -11.16 5.67
N ARG A 194 -25.22 -9.96 5.09
CA ARG A 194 -24.03 -9.11 5.03
C ARG A 194 -23.66 -8.61 6.43
N ARG A 195 -22.44 -8.90 6.88
CA ARG A 195 -21.91 -8.55 8.20
C ARG A 195 -20.42 -8.27 8.13
N VAL A 196 -19.92 -7.41 9.00
CA VAL A 196 -18.48 -7.30 9.31
C VAL A 196 -18.31 -7.54 10.80
N PHE A 197 -17.25 -8.22 11.22
CA PHE A 197 -16.92 -8.34 12.65
C PHE A 197 -15.45 -8.05 12.96
N PHE A 198 -15.23 -7.54 14.17
CA PHE A 198 -13.94 -7.17 14.73
C PHE A 198 -13.70 -7.94 16.05
N ASP A 199 -12.65 -8.74 16.10
CA ASP A 199 -12.23 -9.57 17.25
C ASP A 199 -11.07 -8.90 18.00
N PHE A 200 -11.38 -8.11 19.02
CA PHE A 200 -10.40 -7.39 19.84
C PHE A 200 -9.81 -8.28 20.94
N LYS A 201 -8.52 -8.63 20.82
CA LYS A 201 -7.83 -9.49 21.80
C LYS A 201 -7.34 -8.70 23.01
N GLY A 202 -7.54 -9.24 24.21
CA GLY A 202 -7.16 -8.57 25.46
C GLY A 202 -8.04 -7.37 25.80
N VAL A 203 -9.18 -7.21 25.13
CA VAL A 203 -10.14 -6.12 25.35
C VAL A 203 -11.34 -6.59 26.15
N ARG A 204 -11.84 -5.72 27.03
CA ARG A 204 -13.09 -5.89 27.76
C ARG A 204 -13.96 -4.64 27.63
N PRO A 205 -15.27 -4.74 27.33
CA PRO A 205 -16.16 -3.59 27.38
C PRO A 205 -16.50 -3.15 28.81
N VAL A 206 -16.77 -1.85 28.96
CA VAL A 206 -17.45 -1.28 30.13
C VAL A 206 -18.72 -2.05 30.48
N ALA A 207 -19.17 -1.97 31.73
CA ALA A 207 -20.38 -2.70 32.18
C ALA A 207 -21.62 -2.38 31.32
N ALA A 208 -21.74 -1.14 30.84
CA ALA A 208 -22.84 -0.68 29.98
C ALA A 208 -22.80 -1.22 28.53
N LEU A 209 -21.73 -1.91 28.11
CA LEU A 209 -21.53 -2.45 26.76
C LEU A 209 -21.22 -3.96 26.76
N GLN A 210 -21.37 -4.64 27.90
CA GLN A 210 -21.19 -6.09 27.99
C GLN A 210 -22.39 -6.83 27.41
N ASP A 211 -22.14 -7.61 26.35
CA ASP A 211 -23.12 -8.49 25.69
C ASP A 211 -24.36 -7.73 25.14
N VAL A 212 -24.16 -6.44 24.79
CA VAL A 212 -25.18 -5.50 24.33
C VAL A 212 -25.44 -5.62 22.83
N THR A 213 -26.69 -5.38 22.44
CA THR A 213 -27.14 -5.29 21.04
C THR A 213 -27.84 -3.96 20.80
N LEU A 214 -27.18 -3.06 20.07
CA LEU A 214 -27.75 -1.78 19.62
C LEU A 214 -28.46 -1.98 18.28
N LYS A 215 -29.70 -1.52 18.15
CA LYS A 215 -30.52 -1.63 16.94
C LYS A 215 -30.86 -0.26 16.39
N PHE A 216 -30.84 -0.16 15.07
CA PHE A 216 -31.10 1.07 14.34
C PHE A 216 -32.13 0.83 13.24
N ALA A 217 -33.09 1.75 13.10
CA ALA A 217 -34.02 1.73 11.98
C ALA A 217 -33.33 2.24 10.70
N ASP A 218 -33.66 1.60 9.58
CA ASP A 218 -33.52 2.09 8.20
C ASP A 218 -32.19 2.76 7.83
N ASP A 219 -31.06 2.07 8.08
CA ASP A 219 -29.75 2.54 7.61
C ASP A 219 -28.72 1.42 7.38
N ALA A 220 -27.58 1.81 6.79
CA ALA A 220 -26.50 0.98 6.29
C ALA A 220 -25.89 0.01 7.33
N VAL A 221 -25.96 0.38 8.62
CA VAL A 221 -25.62 -0.46 9.77
C VAL A 221 -26.88 -0.61 10.63
N ARG A 222 -27.57 -1.75 10.49
CA ARG A 222 -28.85 -2.03 11.16
C ARG A 222 -28.68 -2.42 12.63
N GLU A 223 -27.60 -3.11 12.96
CA GLU A 223 -27.41 -3.67 14.30
C GLU A 223 -25.91 -3.75 14.64
N ILE A 224 -25.58 -3.39 15.88
CA ILE A 224 -24.23 -3.49 16.45
C ILE A 224 -24.32 -4.40 17.66
N ARG A 225 -23.69 -5.58 17.59
CA ARG A 225 -23.71 -6.61 18.63
C ARG A 225 -22.32 -6.74 19.24
N LEU A 226 -22.20 -6.53 20.54
CA LEU A 226 -20.99 -6.79 21.30
C LEU A 226 -21.16 -8.11 22.04
N GLY A 227 -20.12 -8.96 22.09
CA GLY A 227 -20.19 -10.24 22.78
C GLY A 227 -18.83 -10.79 23.17
N ARG A 228 -18.79 -11.52 24.28
CA ARG A 228 -17.57 -12.22 24.73
C ARG A 228 -17.27 -13.42 23.83
N HIS A 229 -16.03 -13.48 23.35
CA HIS A 229 -15.49 -14.60 22.58
C HIS A 229 -14.32 -15.25 23.36
N PRO A 230 -14.02 -16.55 23.17
CA PRO A 230 -12.94 -17.22 23.91
C PRO A 230 -11.58 -16.51 23.82
N GLN A 231 -10.69 -16.83 24.78
CA GLN A 231 -9.32 -16.29 24.86
C GLN A 231 -9.27 -14.76 25.15
N ASN A 232 -10.13 -14.26 26.04
CA ASN A 232 -10.26 -12.82 26.37
C ASN A 232 -10.41 -11.93 25.12
N THR A 233 -11.25 -12.35 24.18
CA THR A 233 -11.55 -11.60 22.96
C THR A 233 -12.93 -10.97 23.08
N THR A 234 -13.05 -9.68 22.76
CA THR A 234 -14.36 -9.02 22.59
C THR A 234 -14.67 -8.96 21.11
N ARG A 235 -15.78 -9.57 20.68
CA ARG A 235 -16.25 -9.48 19.30
C ARG A 235 -17.29 -8.36 19.18
N VAL A 236 -17.08 -7.46 18.22
CA VAL A 236 -18.09 -6.51 17.75
C VAL A 236 -18.56 -6.99 16.37
N VAL A 237 -19.86 -7.18 16.18
CA VAL A 237 -20.49 -7.57 14.90
C VAL A 237 -21.39 -6.44 14.42
N LEU A 238 -21.28 -6.10 13.15
CA LEU A 238 -22.02 -5.04 12.48
C LEU A 238 -22.86 -5.68 11.37
N ASP A 239 -24.19 -5.69 11.52
CA ASP A 239 -25.13 -6.21 10.51
C ASP A 239 -25.44 -5.10 9.50
N LEU A 240 -25.20 -5.40 8.22
CA LEU A 240 -25.18 -4.42 7.14
C LEU A 240 -26.29 -4.66 6.12
N GLU A 241 -26.82 -3.58 5.57
CA GLU A 241 -27.73 -3.59 4.42
C GLU A 241 -27.41 -2.40 3.52
N GLY A 242 -27.62 -2.51 2.20
CA GLY A 242 -27.50 -1.35 1.30
C GLY A 242 -26.14 -0.67 1.29
N THR A 243 -25.06 -1.35 1.70
CA THR A 243 -23.67 -0.91 1.56
C THR A 243 -23.05 -1.50 0.30
N ASP A 244 -22.07 -0.82 -0.30
CA ASP A 244 -21.22 -1.39 -1.36
C ASP A 244 -19.83 -1.72 -0.82
N GLY A 245 -19.17 -0.80 -0.12
CA GLY A 245 -17.89 -0.99 0.56
C GLY A 245 -17.85 -0.46 1.99
N TYR A 246 -16.70 -0.63 2.64
CA TYR A 246 -16.36 0.04 3.90
C TYR A 246 -14.86 0.30 3.99
N SER A 247 -14.45 1.20 4.88
CA SER A 247 -13.07 1.58 5.15
C SER A 247 -12.80 1.56 6.65
N VAL A 248 -11.66 1.02 7.07
CA VAL A 248 -11.27 0.91 8.49
C VAL A 248 -9.97 1.67 8.71
N TYR A 249 -9.91 2.50 9.75
CA TYR A 249 -8.70 3.22 10.13
C TYR A 249 -8.66 3.55 11.63
N SER A 250 -7.45 3.63 12.20
CA SER A 250 -7.23 4.07 13.58
C SER A 250 -7.15 5.60 13.63
N LEU A 251 -7.82 6.21 14.61
CA LEU A 251 -7.43 7.53 15.14
C LEU A 251 -6.72 7.32 16.47
N TYR A 252 -5.74 8.17 16.77
CA TYR A 252 -4.97 8.15 18.02
C TYR A 252 -5.30 9.41 18.84
N ASN A 253 -5.07 9.35 20.16
CA ASN A 253 -5.28 10.44 21.12
C ASN A 253 -6.69 11.11 21.09
N PRO A 254 -7.74 10.46 21.64
CA PRO A 254 -7.79 9.10 22.19
C PRO A 254 -7.82 8.04 21.08
N TYR A 255 -7.40 6.82 21.41
CA TYR A 255 -7.40 5.72 20.45
C TYR A 255 -8.83 5.26 20.12
N ARG A 256 -9.14 5.21 18.83
CA ARG A 256 -10.47 4.92 18.31
C ARG A 256 -10.33 4.14 17.01
N LEU A 257 -11.00 3.00 16.90
CA LEU A 257 -11.16 2.34 15.61
C LEU A 257 -12.38 2.95 14.90
N VAL A 258 -12.16 3.49 13.71
CA VAL A 258 -13.20 4.11 12.90
C VAL A 258 -13.50 3.24 11.69
N VAL A 259 -14.79 2.99 11.46
CA VAL A 259 -15.29 2.18 10.34
C VAL A 259 -16.33 2.97 9.57
N ASP A 260 -15.99 3.38 8.35
CA ASP A 260 -16.87 4.11 7.45
C ASP A 260 -17.51 3.16 6.44
N PHE A 261 -18.83 3.03 6.49
CA PHE A 261 -19.65 2.26 5.56
C PHE A 261 -20.20 3.15 4.46
N HIS A 262 -19.88 2.86 3.20
CA HIS A 262 -20.38 3.59 2.05
C HIS A 262 -21.75 3.03 1.65
N ARG A 263 -22.74 3.91 1.42
CA ARG A 263 -24.07 3.50 0.95
C ARG A 263 -23.99 3.12 -0.53
N ALA A 264 -24.47 1.92 -0.86
CA ALA A 264 -24.58 1.45 -2.22
C ALA A 264 -25.37 2.44 -3.06
N ARG A 265 -24.69 3.08 -4.01
CA ARG A 265 -25.30 4.11 -4.84
C ARG A 265 -26.41 3.49 -5.68
N ALA A 266 -27.66 3.87 -5.40
CA ALA A 266 -28.81 3.39 -6.15
C ALA A 266 -28.59 3.63 -7.65
N THR A 267 -28.50 2.55 -8.42
CA THR A 267 -28.58 2.62 -9.87
C THR A 267 -29.94 3.21 -10.22
N ALA A 268 -29.95 4.39 -10.83
CA ALA A 268 -31.18 5.01 -11.29
C ALA A 268 -31.89 4.03 -12.22
N ALA A 269 -33.03 3.50 -11.77
CA ALA A 269 -33.76 2.49 -12.52
C ALA A 269 -34.15 3.07 -13.88
N THR A 270 -33.74 2.42 -14.96
CA THR A 270 -34.07 2.84 -16.31
C THR A 270 -35.59 2.91 -16.44
N VAL A 271 -36.13 4.13 -16.49
CA VAL A 271 -37.57 4.35 -16.64
C VAL A 271 -37.95 3.85 -18.03
N MET A 272 -38.51 2.64 -18.09
CA MET A 272 -39.08 2.07 -19.30
C MET A 272 -40.36 2.84 -19.65
N VAL A 273 -40.20 3.95 -20.36
CA VAL A 273 -41.31 4.65 -21.01
C VAL A 273 -41.90 3.69 -22.07
N PRO A 274 -43.19 3.33 -22.00
CA PRO A 274 -43.79 2.42 -22.97
C PRO A 274 -43.88 3.09 -24.36
N VAL A 275 -43.50 2.34 -25.39
CA VAL A 275 -43.41 2.84 -26.78
C VAL A 275 -44.80 2.85 -27.45
N PRO A 276 -45.26 3.99 -27.99
CA PRO A 276 -46.34 4.03 -28.96
C PRO A 276 -45.82 3.76 -30.38
N THR A 277 -46.31 2.66 -30.95
CA THR A 277 -46.53 2.34 -32.38
C THR A 277 -45.65 2.98 -33.46
N ARG A 278 -44.73 2.16 -33.98
CA ARG A 278 -44.10 2.17 -35.32
C ARG A 278 -44.80 2.97 -36.44
N VAL A 279 -44.04 3.85 -37.11
CA VAL A 279 -44.12 4.12 -38.55
C VAL A 279 -42.70 4.12 -39.14
N GLU A 280 -42.52 3.53 -40.32
CA GLU A 280 -41.27 3.38 -41.09
C GLU A 280 -41.62 3.39 -42.60
N PRO A 281 -40.65 3.53 -43.53
CA PRO A 281 -39.48 4.43 -43.53
C PRO A 281 -39.25 5.11 -44.91
N ILE A 282 -38.44 6.17 -45.02
CA ILE A 282 -37.81 6.59 -46.30
C ILE A 282 -36.32 6.97 -46.12
N VAL A 283 -35.46 6.05 -46.56
CA VAL A 283 -34.26 6.20 -47.44
C VAL A 283 -33.29 7.40 -47.32
N SER A 284 -32.05 7.07 -46.90
CA SER A 284 -30.72 7.57 -47.35
C SER A 284 -30.22 9.01 -47.07
N ALA A 285 -28.91 9.08 -46.80
CA ALA A 285 -28.07 10.29 -46.81
C ALA A 285 -27.58 10.65 -48.23
N PRO A 286 -26.87 11.79 -48.42
CA PRO A 286 -25.39 11.73 -48.37
C PRO A 286 -24.70 12.92 -47.65
N ALA A 287 -23.38 13.07 -47.86
CA ALA A 287 -22.42 13.90 -47.11
C ALA A 287 -22.23 15.36 -47.67
N PRO A 288 -21.47 16.26 -46.98
CA PRO A 288 -21.48 17.71 -47.25
C PRO A 288 -20.29 18.25 -48.08
N MET A 289 -20.44 19.47 -48.64
CA MET A 289 -19.45 20.49 -49.11
C MET A 289 -20.24 21.64 -49.84
N PRO A 290 -19.63 22.75 -50.33
CA PRO A 290 -18.93 23.83 -49.62
C PRO A 290 -19.51 25.25 -49.92
N VAL A 291 -18.79 26.32 -49.57
CA VAL A 291 -19.19 27.75 -49.63
C VAL A 291 -19.10 28.40 -51.04
N PRO A 292 -19.94 29.41 -51.35
CA PRO A 292 -19.48 30.63 -52.05
C PRO A 292 -20.03 31.97 -51.47
N PRO A 293 -19.50 33.17 -51.85
CA PRO A 293 -19.72 34.43 -51.11
C PRO A 293 -20.34 35.64 -51.90
N ALA A 294 -20.73 36.69 -51.14
CA ALA A 294 -21.10 38.07 -51.57
C ALA A 294 -22.40 38.21 -52.42
N THR A 295 -23.07 39.36 -52.55
CA THR A 295 -22.88 40.77 -52.07
C THR A 295 -23.98 41.14 -51.03
N VAL A 296 -24.63 42.31 -50.82
CA VAL A 296 -24.79 43.69 -51.39
C VAL A 296 -25.14 44.68 -50.23
N PRO A 297 -25.19 46.03 -50.43
CA PRO A 297 -25.22 47.01 -49.31
C PRO A 297 -26.61 47.63 -49.00
N ILE A 298 -26.66 48.41 -47.90
CA ILE A 298 -27.72 49.39 -47.59
C ILE A 298 -27.06 50.71 -47.13
N GLU A 299 -27.37 51.81 -47.79
CA GLU A 299 -27.04 53.19 -47.36
C GLU A 299 -28.14 53.75 -46.45
N THR A 300 -27.80 54.68 -45.55
CA THR A 300 -28.76 55.58 -44.88
C THR A 300 -28.09 56.96 -44.62
N PRO A 301 -28.86 58.07 -44.54
CA PRO A 301 -28.38 59.33 -45.11
C PRO A 301 -27.79 60.35 -44.13
N LEU A 302 -27.05 61.31 -44.67
CA LEU A 302 -26.55 62.50 -43.98
C LEU A 302 -27.63 63.60 -43.89
N VAL A 303 -27.78 64.21 -42.71
CA VAL A 303 -28.29 65.58 -42.53
C VAL A 303 -27.45 66.25 -41.43
N PRO A 304 -26.81 67.41 -41.68
CA PRO A 304 -25.94 68.06 -40.69
C PRO A 304 -26.71 69.01 -39.76
N LEU A 305 -26.25 69.11 -38.51
CA LEU A 305 -26.50 70.28 -37.66
C LEU A 305 -25.19 70.73 -37.01
N ASP A 306 -24.95 72.03 -37.10
CA ASP A 306 -23.70 72.69 -36.71
C ASP A 306 -23.75 73.10 -35.22
N VAL A 307 -22.69 72.81 -34.46
CA VAL A 307 -22.56 73.15 -33.03
C VAL A 307 -21.09 73.51 -32.72
N PRO A 308 -20.79 74.71 -32.16
CA PRO A 308 -19.40 75.18 -32.07
C PRO A 308 -18.54 74.44 -31.04
N SER A 309 -17.27 74.21 -31.39
CA SER A 309 -16.25 73.64 -30.50
C SER A 309 -15.89 74.57 -29.32
N PRO A 310 -16.01 74.12 -28.05
CA PRO A 310 -15.39 74.81 -26.93
C PRO A 310 -13.85 74.61 -26.94
N PRO A 311 -13.08 75.53 -26.31
CA PRO A 311 -11.62 75.56 -26.46
C PRO A 311 -10.88 74.43 -25.74
N LEU A 312 -9.77 74.00 -26.34
CA LEU A 312 -8.83 73.02 -25.81
C LEU A 312 -8.05 73.55 -24.58
N SER A 313 -8.55 73.36 -23.36
CA SER A 313 -7.68 73.24 -22.17
C SER A 313 -8.36 72.63 -20.95
N SER A 314 -8.14 71.33 -20.72
CA SER A 314 -7.82 70.80 -19.38
C SER A 314 -7.25 69.38 -19.51
N LYS A 315 -6.29 69.06 -18.65
CA LYS A 315 -5.48 67.83 -18.58
C LYS A 315 -6.15 66.58 -19.20
N ARG A 316 -5.59 66.09 -20.31
CA ARG A 316 -5.78 64.69 -20.76
C ARG A 316 -5.13 63.78 -19.72
N THR A 317 -5.89 63.41 -18.69
CA THR A 317 -5.51 62.33 -17.78
C THR A 317 -5.31 61.08 -18.63
N THR A 318 -4.09 60.54 -18.65
CA THR A 318 -3.85 59.22 -19.21
C THR A 318 -4.78 58.22 -18.52
N PRO A 319 -5.50 57.35 -19.25
CA PRO A 319 -6.19 56.25 -18.59
C PRO A 319 -5.16 55.47 -17.77
N PRO A 320 -5.46 55.05 -16.53
CA PRO A 320 -4.48 54.44 -15.65
C PRO A 320 -3.93 53.19 -16.33
N THR A 321 -2.66 53.23 -16.72
CA THR A 321 -1.99 52.13 -17.43
C THR A 321 -2.07 50.89 -16.56
N LEU A 322 -2.93 49.94 -16.93
CA LEU A 322 -3.08 48.68 -16.22
C LEU A 322 -1.69 48.03 -16.11
N PRO A 323 -1.23 47.64 -14.91
CA PRO A 323 0.08 47.04 -14.74
C PRO A 323 0.26 45.85 -15.69
N ALA A 324 1.37 45.83 -16.43
CA ALA A 324 1.65 44.74 -17.36
C ALA A 324 1.56 43.39 -16.63
N PRO A 325 0.88 42.37 -17.18
CA PRO A 325 0.60 41.12 -16.48
C PRO A 325 1.86 40.53 -15.83
N ALA A 326 1.86 40.43 -14.50
CA ALA A 326 3.01 39.99 -13.75
C ALA A 326 3.23 38.49 -13.98
N VAL A 327 4.39 38.12 -14.52
CA VAL A 327 4.73 36.74 -14.85
C VAL A 327 5.06 35.98 -13.56
N PRO A 328 4.51 34.76 -13.37
CA PRO A 328 4.88 33.89 -12.25
C PRO A 328 6.40 33.68 -12.17
N ALA A 329 6.95 33.47 -10.98
CA ALA A 329 8.35 33.05 -10.89
C ALA A 329 8.56 31.72 -11.61
N ALA A 330 9.54 31.66 -12.51
CA ALA A 330 9.96 30.40 -13.12
C ALA A 330 10.46 29.41 -12.04
N ASN A 331 10.25 28.12 -12.30
CA ASN A 331 10.79 27.01 -11.52
C ASN A 331 12.31 26.83 -11.77
N SER A 332 12.97 25.89 -11.09
CA SER A 332 14.42 25.65 -11.24
C SER A 332 14.84 25.36 -12.68
N ASN A 333 13.90 24.85 -13.48
CA ASN A 333 14.09 24.37 -14.84
C ASN A 333 13.73 25.45 -15.89
N GLY A 334 13.53 26.71 -15.47
CA GLY A 334 13.23 27.85 -16.34
C GLY A 334 11.81 27.87 -16.93
N LYS A 335 10.93 26.98 -16.46
CA LYS A 335 9.53 26.83 -16.91
C LYS A 335 8.57 27.38 -15.86
N PHE A 336 7.26 27.35 -16.16
CA PHE A 336 6.20 27.64 -15.19
C PHE A 336 5.45 26.36 -14.85
N SER A 337 5.25 26.08 -13.57
CA SER A 337 4.33 25.03 -13.12
C SER A 337 2.89 25.55 -13.10
N LEU A 338 1.92 24.62 -13.08
CA LEU A 338 0.51 24.97 -12.90
C LEU A 338 0.26 25.64 -11.54
N ALA A 339 0.93 25.20 -10.47
CA ALA A 339 0.78 25.79 -9.14
C ALA A 339 1.18 27.28 -9.11
N ARG A 340 2.27 27.63 -9.79
CA ARG A 340 2.76 29.02 -9.92
C ARG A 340 1.88 29.86 -10.85
N GLN A 341 1.35 29.28 -11.91
CA GLN A 341 0.37 29.94 -12.79
C GLN A 341 -0.94 30.27 -12.07
N LEU A 342 -1.44 29.35 -11.24
CA LEU A 342 -2.62 29.54 -10.39
C LEU A 342 -2.34 30.42 -9.16
N GLY A 343 -1.08 30.74 -8.86
CA GLY A 343 -0.68 31.57 -7.73
C GLY A 343 -0.86 30.89 -6.36
N LEU A 344 -0.79 29.56 -6.31
CA LEU A 344 -0.91 28.79 -5.07
C LEU A 344 0.27 29.07 -4.13
N GLY A 345 0.01 28.99 -2.82
CA GLY A 345 1.01 29.16 -1.77
C GLY A 345 1.16 27.89 -0.92
N VAL A 346 2.01 27.98 0.10
CA VAL A 346 2.10 27.01 1.19
C VAL A 346 1.79 27.73 2.50
N SER A 347 0.89 27.17 3.30
CA SER A 347 0.63 27.57 4.68
C SER A 347 0.60 26.37 5.62
N ARG A 348 0.07 25.21 5.21
CA ARG A 348 0.02 23.99 6.02
C ARG A 348 1.03 22.95 5.53
N ILE A 349 1.84 22.43 6.43
CA ILE A 349 2.96 21.52 6.11
C ILE A 349 2.86 20.27 6.98
N VAL A 350 2.95 19.10 6.36
CA VAL A 350 3.22 17.85 7.09
C VAL A 350 4.72 17.59 7.15
N ILE A 351 5.22 17.43 8.37
CA ILE A 351 6.54 16.84 8.63
C ILE A 351 6.34 15.37 8.97
N ASP A 352 6.99 14.51 8.21
CA ASP A 352 7.02 13.07 8.46
C ASP A 352 8.36 12.65 9.07
N ALA A 353 8.32 12.06 10.26
CA ALA A 353 9.49 11.50 10.92
C ALA A 353 9.61 10.01 10.56
N GLY A 354 10.56 9.67 9.69
CA GLY A 354 10.76 8.30 9.18
C GLY A 354 10.82 7.25 10.29
N HIS A 355 10.35 6.03 9.98
CA HIS A 355 10.28 4.88 10.90
C HIS A 355 9.46 5.16 12.18
N GLY A 356 9.71 4.44 13.27
CA GLY A 356 9.09 4.62 14.59
C GLY A 356 8.63 3.30 15.24
N GLY A 357 8.69 3.22 16.55
CA GLY A 357 8.14 2.12 17.36
C GLY A 357 8.79 0.76 17.07
N HIS A 358 8.07 -0.15 16.39
CA HIS A 358 8.63 -1.47 16.08
C HIS A 358 9.64 -1.44 14.92
N ASP A 359 9.64 -0.38 14.12
CA ASP A 359 10.62 -0.10 13.07
C ASP A 359 11.62 0.95 13.58
N PRO A 360 12.87 0.56 13.91
CA PRO A 360 13.89 1.50 14.35
C PRO A 360 14.60 2.24 13.19
N GLY A 361 14.32 1.86 11.94
CA GLY A 361 15.16 2.21 10.79
C GLY A 361 16.59 1.69 10.92
N ALA A 362 17.53 2.37 10.29
CA ALA A 362 18.94 2.05 10.37
C ALA A 362 19.54 2.30 11.77
N GLN A 363 20.44 1.40 12.18
CA GLN A 363 21.11 1.45 13.49
C GLN A 363 22.61 1.29 13.31
N SER A 364 23.38 2.32 13.66
CA SER A 364 24.85 2.28 13.54
C SER A 364 25.52 3.39 14.37
N ASN A 365 26.81 3.22 14.71
CA ASN A 365 27.63 4.21 15.44
C ASN A 365 27.07 4.72 16.80
N GLY A 366 26.04 4.07 17.36
CA GLY A 366 25.30 4.55 18.54
C GLY A 366 24.18 5.54 18.20
N VAL A 367 23.62 5.45 17.00
CA VAL A 367 22.47 6.23 16.52
C VAL A 367 21.40 5.25 16.02
N VAL A 368 20.16 5.47 16.43
CA VAL A 368 18.94 4.85 15.90
C VAL A 368 18.26 5.88 15.00
N GLU A 369 17.89 5.49 13.79
CA GLU A 369 17.27 6.39 12.82
C GLU A 369 15.91 6.93 13.31
N ALA A 370 15.02 6.06 13.81
CA ALA A 370 13.70 6.46 14.32
C ALA A 370 13.75 7.52 15.45
N GLU A 371 14.79 7.50 16.30
CA GLU A 371 15.02 8.51 17.35
C GLU A 371 15.56 9.83 16.77
N LEU A 372 16.46 9.72 15.79
CA LEU A 372 17.12 10.85 15.14
C LEU A 372 16.14 11.65 14.29
N THR A 373 15.33 10.98 13.47
CA THR A 373 14.31 11.60 12.61
C THR A 373 13.28 12.33 13.47
N LEU A 374 12.82 11.71 14.57
CA LEU A 374 11.87 12.32 15.51
C LEU A 374 12.43 13.59 16.17
N ASP A 375 13.65 13.54 16.73
CA ASP A 375 14.26 14.71 17.37
C ASP A 375 14.50 15.87 16.38
N VAL A 376 14.93 15.58 15.14
CA VAL A 376 15.08 16.59 14.09
C VAL A 376 13.72 17.15 13.65
N ALA A 377 12.70 16.31 13.51
CA ALA A 377 11.35 16.71 13.12
C ALA A 377 10.67 17.59 14.20
N LEU A 378 10.80 17.23 15.48
CA LEU A 378 10.29 18.02 16.61
C LEU A 378 11.04 19.36 16.77
N ARG A 379 12.33 19.45 16.41
CA ARG A 379 13.04 20.73 16.29
C ARG A 379 12.51 21.57 15.15
N LEU A 380 12.28 20.97 13.98
CA LEU A 380 11.75 21.65 12.79
C LEU A 380 10.34 22.20 13.06
N GLN A 381 9.47 21.42 13.71
CA GLN A 381 8.15 21.85 14.17
C GLN A 381 8.24 23.12 15.04
N LYS A 382 9.04 23.07 16.12
CA LYS A 382 9.26 24.20 17.04
C LYS A 382 9.96 25.40 16.42
N LEU A 383 10.61 25.22 15.27
CA LEU A 383 11.22 26.28 14.47
C LEU A 383 10.23 26.91 13.49
N LEU A 384 9.37 26.12 12.84
CA LEU A 384 8.39 26.59 11.87
C LEU A 384 7.16 27.24 12.53
N GLN A 385 6.69 26.72 13.68
CA GLN A 385 5.61 27.31 14.49
C GLN A 385 5.88 28.75 14.98
N ARG A 386 7.09 29.28 14.80
CA ARG A 386 7.47 30.67 15.11
C ARG A 386 7.20 31.64 13.95
N HIS A 387 6.86 31.14 12.76
CA HIS A 387 6.62 31.95 11.56
C HIS A 387 5.11 32.13 11.34
N PRO A 388 4.58 33.38 11.35
CA PRO A 388 3.17 33.63 11.09
C PRO A 388 2.72 33.10 9.72
N GLY A 389 1.58 32.41 9.69
CA GLY A 389 1.05 31.80 8.47
C GLY A 389 1.73 30.48 8.07
N VAL A 390 2.47 29.82 8.99
CA VAL A 390 2.94 28.44 8.84
C VAL A 390 2.31 27.56 9.92
N GLU A 391 1.50 26.61 9.50
CA GLU A 391 0.90 25.56 10.32
C GLU A 391 1.65 24.23 10.08
N VAL A 392 1.89 23.49 11.16
CA VAL A 392 2.71 22.26 11.12
C VAL A 392 1.95 21.09 11.72
N VAL A 393 1.69 20.11 10.87
CA VAL A 393 1.17 18.79 11.23
C VAL A 393 2.34 17.80 11.29
N MET A 394 2.30 16.87 12.23
CA MET A 394 3.27 15.78 12.36
C MET A 394 2.61 14.46 11.95
N THR A 395 3.33 13.55 11.27
CA THR A 395 2.83 12.16 11.16
C THR A 395 2.94 11.40 12.49
N ARG A 396 3.98 11.73 13.28
CA ARG A 396 4.15 11.31 14.68
C ARG A 396 4.96 12.36 15.45
N ASP A 397 4.62 12.54 16.72
CA ASP A 397 5.35 13.34 17.71
C ASP A 397 5.99 12.49 18.82
N ALA A 398 5.75 11.18 18.79
CA ALA A 398 6.30 10.17 19.69
C ALA A 398 6.99 9.01 18.93
N ASP A 399 7.56 8.06 19.67
CA ASP A 399 8.12 6.83 19.10
C ASP A 399 7.02 5.78 18.85
N VAL A 400 6.25 5.99 17.78
CA VAL A 400 5.15 5.12 17.33
C VAL A 400 5.33 4.77 15.86
N PHE A 401 4.92 3.56 15.46
CA PHE A 401 4.98 3.14 14.07
C PHE A 401 3.79 3.70 13.28
N ILE A 402 4.06 4.43 12.19
CA ILE A 402 3.03 4.83 11.22
C ILE A 402 3.29 4.10 9.89
N PRO A 403 2.32 3.34 9.34
CA PRO A 403 2.43 2.72 8.02
C PRO A 403 2.71 3.74 6.91
N LEU A 404 3.48 3.36 5.88
CA LEU A 404 3.95 4.30 4.86
C LEU A 404 2.82 5.02 4.10
N GLN A 405 1.69 4.33 3.91
CA GLN A 405 0.50 4.87 3.24
C GLN A 405 -0.31 5.82 4.14
N GLU A 406 -0.32 5.62 5.46
CA GLU A 406 -1.01 6.53 6.38
C GLU A 406 -0.26 7.88 6.47
N ARG A 407 1.06 7.90 6.29
CA ARG A 407 1.86 9.13 6.30
C ARG A 407 1.38 10.14 5.25
N THR A 408 1.06 9.70 4.03
CA THR A 408 0.47 10.56 2.99
C THR A 408 -1.05 10.72 3.14
N ALA A 409 -1.75 9.75 3.72
CA ALA A 409 -3.17 9.89 4.06
C ALA A 409 -3.42 10.99 5.12
N ILE A 410 -2.55 11.11 6.14
CA ILE A 410 -2.52 12.24 7.08
C ILE A 410 -2.43 13.56 6.30
N ALA A 411 -1.46 13.69 5.39
CA ALA A 411 -1.25 14.93 4.64
C ALA A 411 -2.43 15.30 3.73
N ASN A 412 -3.07 14.30 3.13
CA ASN A 412 -4.27 14.50 2.32
C ASN A 412 -5.49 14.88 3.18
N ARG A 413 -5.69 14.19 4.32
CA ARG A 413 -6.80 14.41 5.26
C ARG A 413 -6.75 15.78 5.94
N GLU A 414 -5.56 16.19 6.36
CA GLU A 414 -5.33 17.53 6.92
C GLU A 414 -5.21 18.61 5.83
N GLY A 415 -5.30 18.26 4.54
CA GLY A 415 -5.26 19.24 3.43
C GLY A 415 -3.97 20.06 3.40
N ALA A 416 -2.82 19.43 3.56
CA ALA A 416 -1.52 20.11 3.57
C ALA A 416 -1.10 20.57 2.16
N ASP A 417 -0.39 21.70 2.10
CA ASP A 417 0.16 22.26 0.86
C ASP A 417 1.57 21.70 0.53
N LEU A 418 2.20 21.02 1.48
CA LEU A 418 3.58 20.53 1.38
C LEU A 418 3.81 19.31 2.29
N PHE A 419 4.56 18.33 1.81
CA PHE A 419 4.98 17.13 2.56
C PHE A 419 6.51 16.98 2.57
N LEU A 420 7.09 16.85 3.76
CA LEU A 420 8.53 16.66 3.97
C LEU A 420 8.77 15.47 4.90
N SER A 421 9.23 14.36 4.33
CA SER A 421 9.71 13.20 5.09
C SER A 421 11.20 13.31 5.40
N ILE A 422 11.60 12.87 6.59
CA ILE A 422 12.94 13.02 7.17
C ILE A 422 13.48 11.63 7.52
N HIS A 423 14.59 11.24 6.88
CA HIS A 423 15.31 9.96 7.04
C HIS A 423 16.82 10.19 7.22
N ALA A 424 17.58 9.15 7.60
CA ALA A 424 19.02 9.20 7.86
C ALA A 424 19.78 7.94 7.35
N ASN A 425 19.95 7.92 6.03
CA ASN A 425 20.64 6.99 5.15
C ASN A 425 21.64 5.98 5.77
N ALA A 426 21.63 4.76 5.23
CA ALA A 426 22.55 3.69 5.57
C ALA A 426 23.08 2.98 4.32
N SER A 427 24.41 2.74 4.31
CA SER A 427 25.09 2.03 3.21
C SER A 427 25.97 0.89 3.71
N ARG A 428 26.06 -0.16 2.89
CA ARG A 428 27.06 -1.24 3.06
C ARG A 428 28.50 -0.74 2.83
N ASN A 429 28.68 0.40 2.17
CA ASN A 429 29.97 1.07 2.06
C ASN A 429 30.13 2.05 3.25
N PRO A 430 30.99 1.77 4.25
CA PRO A 430 31.16 2.65 5.42
C PRO A 430 31.87 3.97 5.10
N ARG A 431 32.23 4.23 3.83
CA ARG A 431 32.72 5.52 3.32
C ARG A 431 31.65 6.36 2.63
N ALA A 432 30.43 5.85 2.42
CA ALA A 432 29.32 6.67 1.92
C ALA A 432 28.88 7.66 3.01
N HIS A 433 28.76 8.95 2.65
CA HIS A 433 28.49 10.06 3.56
C HIS A 433 27.91 11.25 2.77
N GLY A 434 27.35 12.23 3.47
CA GLY A 434 26.74 13.42 2.88
C GLY A 434 25.22 13.43 2.95
N VAL A 435 24.60 14.25 2.10
CA VAL A 435 23.14 14.46 2.06
C VAL A 435 22.59 14.32 0.65
N GLU A 436 21.37 13.80 0.54
CA GLU A 436 20.59 13.68 -0.71
C GLU A 436 19.11 13.99 -0.44
N THR A 437 18.39 14.46 -1.46
CA THR A 437 16.95 14.75 -1.35
C THR A 437 16.20 14.14 -2.53
N TYR A 438 15.10 13.45 -2.25
CA TYR A 438 14.35 12.66 -3.22
C TYR A 438 12.94 13.20 -3.45
N PHE A 439 12.46 13.07 -4.69
CA PHE A 439 11.04 13.21 -5.05
C PHE A 439 10.53 11.96 -5.77
N LEU A 440 9.20 11.80 -5.87
CA LEU A 440 8.57 10.63 -6.48
C LEU A 440 8.72 10.62 -8.01
N ASN A 441 9.51 9.67 -8.53
CA ASN A 441 9.54 9.25 -9.94
C ASN A 441 10.16 7.83 -10.03
N PHE A 442 10.30 7.27 -11.23
CA PHE A 442 11.13 6.07 -11.43
C PHE A 442 12.62 6.36 -11.20
N ALA A 443 13.35 5.45 -10.56
CA ALA A 443 14.77 5.63 -10.28
C ALA A 443 15.63 5.61 -11.56
N THR A 444 16.70 6.41 -11.58
CA THR A 444 17.63 6.53 -12.72
C THR A 444 19.02 5.93 -12.45
N ASN A 445 19.26 5.42 -11.24
CA ASN A 445 20.55 4.86 -10.82
C ASN A 445 20.35 3.79 -9.73
N PRO A 446 21.23 2.77 -9.64
CA PRO A 446 21.10 1.68 -8.66
C PRO A 446 21.15 2.16 -7.20
N GLU A 447 21.86 3.26 -6.90
CA GLU A 447 21.93 3.83 -5.56
C GLU A 447 20.58 4.37 -5.09
N ALA A 448 19.88 5.12 -5.95
CA ALA A 448 18.53 5.60 -5.68
C ALA A 448 17.51 4.45 -5.51
N GLU A 449 17.62 3.41 -6.33
CA GLU A 449 16.78 2.21 -6.22
C GLU A 449 17.05 1.45 -4.91
N ALA A 450 18.32 1.33 -4.49
CA ALA A 450 18.70 0.66 -3.25
C ALA A 450 18.21 1.42 -1.99
N VAL A 451 18.16 2.75 -2.03
CA VAL A 451 17.57 3.57 -0.95
C VAL A 451 16.04 3.40 -0.96
N ALA A 452 15.37 3.51 -2.11
CA ALA A 452 13.92 3.31 -2.19
C ALA A 452 13.49 1.90 -1.75
N ALA A 453 14.22 0.86 -2.15
CA ALA A 453 13.94 -0.51 -1.73
C ALA A 453 14.14 -0.74 -0.21
N ARG A 454 15.03 0.03 0.44
CA ARG A 454 15.22 0.02 1.90
C ARG A 454 14.02 0.63 2.60
N GLU A 455 13.60 1.83 2.21
CA GLU A 455 12.45 2.52 2.82
C GLU A 455 11.12 1.83 2.54
N ASN A 456 10.96 1.29 1.33
CA ASN A 456 9.77 0.52 0.95
C ASN A 456 9.69 -0.86 1.62
N SER A 457 10.70 -1.30 2.38
CA SER A 457 10.70 -2.63 3.02
C SER A 457 9.56 -2.80 4.04
N ALA A 458 9.14 -1.72 4.70
CA ALA A 458 7.99 -1.69 5.62
C ALA A 458 6.64 -1.44 4.91
N SER A 459 6.60 -1.35 3.57
CA SER A 459 5.39 -0.94 2.83
C SER A 459 4.25 -1.96 2.82
N GLY A 460 4.55 -3.25 3.01
CA GLY A 460 3.58 -4.35 2.96
C GLY A 460 2.87 -4.55 1.61
N GLN A 461 3.27 -3.85 0.53
CA GLN A 461 2.50 -3.85 -0.72
C GLN A 461 2.68 -5.13 -1.53
N ALA A 462 1.55 -5.71 -1.95
CA ALA A 462 1.51 -6.87 -2.82
C ALA A 462 1.56 -6.47 -4.31
N MET A 463 2.03 -7.39 -5.16
CA MET A 463 2.23 -7.16 -6.61
C MET A 463 1.00 -6.62 -7.37
N HIS A 464 -0.22 -6.86 -6.88
CA HIS A 464 -1.44 -6.34 -7.51
C HIS A 464 -1.55 -4.81 -7.43
N ALA A 465 -0.83 -4.14 -6.51
CA ALA A 465 -0.78 -2.69 -6.41
C ALA A 465 0.17 -2.05 -7.45
N LEU A 466 1.02 -2.84 -8.13
CA LEU A 466 2.01 -2.32 -9.09
C LEU A 466 1.40 -1.46 -10.21
N PRO A 467 0.24 -1.78 -10.83
CA PRO A 467 -0.38 -0.92 -11.84
C PRO A 467 -0.78 0.45 -11.28
N ASP A 468 -1.33 0.51 -10.06
CA ASP A 468 -1.72 1.77 -9.42
C ASP A 468 -0.52 2.57 -8.90
N ILE A 469 0.55 1.89 -8.45
CA ILE A 469 1.85 2.52 -8.14
C ILE A 469 2.45 3.17 -9.39
N VAL A 470 2.54 2.42 -10.50
CA VAL A 470 3.04 2.91 -11.79
C VAL A 470 2.19 4.08 -12.30
N LYS A 471 0.86 3.98 -12.18
CA LYS A 471 -0.08 5.05 -12.53
C LYS A 471 0.08 6.29 -11.64
N ALA A 472 0.23 6.13 -10.33
CA ALA A 472 0.43 7.25 -9.41
C ALA A 472 1.77 7.98 -9.65
N ILE A 473 2.81 7.25 -10.05
CA ILE A 473 4.11 7.81 -10.46
C ILE A 473 3.97 8.52 -11.82
N ALA A 474 3.35 7.88 -12.82
CA ALA A 474 3.23 8.42 -14.17
C ALA A 474 2.27 9.62 -14.30
N LEU A 475 1.21 9.68 -13.48
CA LEU A 475 0.24 10.79 -13.43
C LEU A 475 0.64 11.90 -12.44
N ASN A 476 1.89 11.90 -11.94
CA ASN A 476 2.34 12.77 -10.84
C ASN A 476 2.44 14.25 -11.28
N ASN A 477 1.31 14.94 -11.36
CA ASN A 477 1.12 16.34 -11.79
C ASN A 477 1.93 17.39 -10.99
N LYS A 478 2.56 16.98 -9.89
CA LYS A 478 3.37 17.78 -8.96
C LYS A 478 4.88 17.50 -9.03
N ILE A 479 5.37 16.80 -10.05
CA ILE A 479 6.81 16.53 -10.24
C ILE A 479 7.65 17.81 -10.21
N ASP A 480 7.29 18.83 -10.99
CA ASP A 480 8.08 20.08 -11.10
C ASP A 480 8.25 20.78 -9.74
N GLU A 481 7.18 20.90 -8.94
CA GLU A 481 7.27 21.54 -7.61
C GLU A 481 7.94 20.64 -6.56
N SER A 482 7.78 19.32 -6.66
CA SER A 482 8.49 18.39 -5.77
C SER A 482 10.01 18.40 -6.06
N HIS A 483 10.40 18.55 -7.33
CA HIS A 483 11.79 18.76 -7.77
C HIS A 483 12.34 20.12 -7.29
N ASP A 484 11.60 21.21 -7.50
CA ASP A 484 11.98 22.55 -7.01
C ASP A 484 12.17 22.58 -5.48
N PHE A 485 11.25 21.99 -4.73
CA PHE A 485 11.36 21.89 -3.27
C PHE A 485 12.55 21.01 -2.86
N ALA A 486 12.76 19.86 -3.51
CA ALA A 486 13.91 19.00 -3.24
C ALA A 486 15.25 19.72 -3.49
N ALA A 487 15.35 20.53 -4.55
CA ALA A 487 16.54 21.34 -4.84
C ALA A 487 16.80 22.41 -3.77
N ILE A 488 15.75 23.06 -3.27
CA ILE A 488 15.83 24.06 -2.20
C ILE A 488 16.23 23.40 -0.87
N VAL A 489 15.67 22.24 -0.54
CA VAL A 489 16.03 21.42 0.64
C VAL A 489 17.49 20.97 0.56
N GLN A 490 17.90 20.34 -0.54
CA GLN A 490 19.27 19.89 -0.76
C GLN A 490 20.28 21.03 -0.60
N HIS A 491 20.06 22.15 -1.30
CA HIS A 491 20.94 23.31 -1.26
C HIS A 491 20.98 23.97 0.14
N ALA A 492 19.91 23.90 0.93
CA ALA A 492 19.90 24.37 2.31
C ALA A 492 20.69 23.46 3.26
N MET A 493 20.51 22.14 3.16
CA MET A 493 21.28 21.17 3.95
C MET A 493 22.78 21.32 3.68
N VAL A 494 23.19 21.34 2.41
CA VAL A 494 24.60 21.49 2.01
C VAL A 494 25.20 22.79 2.57
N ARG A 495 24.53 23.93 2.41
CA ARG A 495 24.97 25.23 2.93
C ARG A 495 25.11 25.26 4.45
N ARG A 496 24.14 24.71 5.20
CA ARG A 496 24.11 24.79 6.67
C ARG A 496 25.07 23.80 7.32
N LEU A 497 25.13 22.56 6.82
CA LEU A 497 25.88 21.47 7.45
C LEU A 497 27.39 21.55 7.15
N ALA A 498 27.80 22.08 5.99
CA ALA A 498 29.21 22.32 5.65
C ALA A 498 29.92 23.31 6.61
N VAL A 499 29.18 24.04 7.43
CA VAL A 499 29.73 24.85 8.52
C VAL A 499 30.47 23.98 9.55
N ARG A 500 29.92 22.82 9.92
CA ARG A 500 30.56 21.87 10.86
C ARG A 500 31.17 20.66 10.17
N ASN A 501 30.46 20.02 9.25
CA ASN A 501 30.98 18.86 8.53
C ASN A 501 31.82 19.30 7.33
N LYS A 502 33.14 19.44 7.52
CA LYS A 502 34.08 19.81 6.45
C LYS A 502 34.33 18.71 5.41
N GLN A 503 33.76 17.53 5.62
CA GLN A 503 33.73 16.43 4.66
C GLN A 503 32.29 16.16 4.18
N LEU A 504 31.37 17.12 4.32
CA LEU A 504 30.02 16.96 3.80
C LEU A 504 30.05 16.85 2.28
N LYS A 505 29.46 15.78 1.76
CA LYS A 505 29.26 15.59 0.32
C LYS A 505 27.84 15.98 -0.08
N ASP A 506 27.73 16.75 -1.14
CA ASP A 506 26.48 16.91 -1.88
C ASP A 506 26.28 15.68 -2.77
N LEU A 507 25.22 14.91 -2.53
CA LEU A 507 24.82 13.76 -3.36
C LEU A 507 23.67 14.11 -4.33
N GLY A 508 23.26 15.38 -4.34
CA GLY A 508 22.29 15.95 -5.27
C GLY A 508 20.82 15.70 -4.95
N VAL A 509 19.97 16.23 -5.82
CA VAL A 509 18.57 15.85 -5.92
C VAL A 509 18.46 14.57 -6.72
N LYS A 510 17.62 13.65 -6.26
CA LYS A 510 17.39 12.34 -6.86
C LYS A 510 15.89 12.07 -6.99
N GLN A 511 15.56 10.99 -7.71
CA GLN A 511 14.19 10.53 -7.86
C GLN A 511 14.15 9.01 -7.72
N ALA A 512 13.13 8.48 -7.03
CA ALA A 512 12.93 7.03 -6.86
C ALA A 512 11.49 6.72 -6.37
N PRO A 513 11.00 5.47 -6.48
CA PRO A 513 9.61 5.12 -6.24
C PRO A 513 9.30 4.88 -4.75
N PHE A 514 9.48 5.90 -3.90
CA PHE A 514 9.19 5.82 -2.46
C PHE A 514 7.68 5.73 -2.18
N VAL A 515 7.25 4.67 -1.50
CA VAL A 515 5.84 4.47 -1.10
C VAL A 515 5.34 5.58 -0.18
N VAL A 516 6.21 6.13 0.68
CA VAL A 516 5.89 7.28 1.55
C VAL A 516 5.70 8.61 0.78
N LEU A 517 5.90 8.63 -0.54
CA LEU A 517 5.55 9.77 -1.42
C LEU A 517 4.39 9.44 -2.37
N ILE A 518 3.92 8.18 -2.42
CA ILE A 518 2.77 7.75 -3.23
C ILE A 518 1.47 8.25 -2.58
N GLY A 519 0.52 8.67 -3.41
CA GLY A 519 -0.81 9.12 -2.97
C GLY A 519 -0.86 10.55 -2.41
N ALA A 520 0.27 11.19 -2.12
CA ALA A 520 0.30 12.59 -1.69
C ALA A 520 -0.32 13.53 -2.75
N GLY A 521 -1.30 14.34 -2.35
CA GLY A 521 -1.96 15.33 -3.21
C GLY A 521 -1.15 16.62 -3.45
N MET A 522 -0.14 16.86 -2.61
CA MET A 522 0.67 18.08 -2.55
C MET A 522 2.16 17.80 -2.79
N PRO A 523 2.99 18.79 -3.20
CA PRO A 523 4.43 18.61 -3.42
C PRO A 523 5.12 17.89 -2.25
N SER A 524 5.89 16.85 -2.56
CA SER A 524 6.27 15.82 -1.60
C SER A 524 7.71 15.35 -1.80
N VAL A 525 8.53 15.43 -0.75
CA VAL A 525 9.96 15.04 -0.79
C VAL A 525 10.37 14.21 0.43
N LEU A 526 11.43 13.42 0.26
CA LEU A 526 12.13 12.70 1.33
C LEU A 526 13.57 13.22 1.42
N ALA A 527 14.00 13.68 2.59
CA ALA A 527 15.33 14.22 2.84
C ALA A 527 16.18 13.22 3.64
N GLU A 528 17.32 12.81 3.05
CA GLU A 528 18.32 11.95 3.68
C GLU A 528 19.39 12.84 4.34
N ILE A 529 19.26 13.04 5.66
CA ILE A 529 19.91 14.16 6.36
C ILE A 529 21.38 13.94 6.72
N SER A 530 21.86 12.70 6.69
CA SER A 530 23.26 12.26 6.86
C SER A 530 23.34 10.73 6.81
N PHE A 531 24.53 10.12 6.71
CA PHE A 531 24.66 8.65 6.79
C PHE A 531 24.91 8.16 8.23
N VAL A 532 23.97 7.44 8.86
CA VAL A 532 24.19 6.86 10.20
C VAL A 532 25.32 5.83 10.20
N THR A 533 25.57 5.16 9.07
CA THR A 533 26.66 4.19 8.91
C THR A 533 28.06 4.83 8.83
N HIS A 534 28.17 6.12 8.48
CA HIS A 534 29.46 6.78 8.36
C HIS A 534 30.01 7.18 9.74
N LYS A 535 31.23 6.76 10.07
CA LYS A 535 31.81 6.91 11.42
C LYS A 535 31.81 8.35 11.94
N GLN A 536 32.15 9.33 11.08
CA GLN A 536 32.20 10.75 11.45
C GLN A 536 30.79 11.36 11.57
N GLU A 537 29.90 11.08 10.61
CA GLU A 537 28.54 11.60 10.65
C GLU A 537 27.77 11.00 11.83
N GLY A 538 27.91 9.70 12.10
CA GLY A 538 27.41 9.05 13.32
C GLY A 538 27.92 9.66 14.63
N GLN A 539 29.07 10.35 14.67
CA GLN A 539 29.45 11.16 15.84
C GLN A 539 28.73 12.51 15.86
N LEU A 540 28.68 13.22 14.72
CA LEU A 540 27.98 14.50 14.61
C LEU A 540 26.48 14.38 14.94
N LEU A 541 25.82 13.33 14.45
CA LEU A 541 24.42 12.99 14.68
C LEU A 541 24.08 12.68 16.15
N LYS A 542 25.06 12.45 17.03
CA LYS A 542 24.85 12.36 18.49
C LYS A 542 24.91 13.72 19.19
N THR A 543 25.28 14.79 18.49
CA THR A 543 25.35 16.14 19.05
C THR A 543 24.05 16.92 18.81
N ASN A 544 23.52 17.51 19.88
CA ASN A 544 22.39 18.46 19.80
C ASN A 544 22.65 19.57 18.76
N ALA A 545 23.90 20.05 18.65
CA ALA A 545 24.26 21.14 17.75
C ALA A 545 24.16 20.79 16.26
N TYR A 546 24.42 19.53 15.86
CA TYR A 546 24.28 19.12 14.45
C TYR A 546 22.82 18.80 14.11
N ARG A 547 22.08 18.10 14.99
CA ARG A 547 20.63 17.88 14.83
C ARG A 547 19.85 19.21 14.72
N GLN A 548 20.24 20.19 15.53
CA GLN A 548 19.70 21.55 15.44
C GLN A 548 20.02 22.22 14.09
N GLN A 549 21.24 22.08 13.56
CA GLN A 549 21.60 22.62 12.25
C GLN A 549 20.86 21.94 11.08
N ILE A 550 20.53 20.65 11.18
CA ILE A 550 19.67 19.98 10.20
C ILE A 550 18.26 20.60 10.23
N ALA A 551 17.66 20.74 11.41
CA ALA A 551 16.34 21.36 11.54
C ALA A 551 16.30 22.83 11.06
N GLU A 552 17.36 23.60 11.31
CA GLU A 552 17.52 24.97 10.78
C GLU A 552 17.66 25.00 9.25
N ALA A 553 18.31 24.00 8.65
CA ALA A 553 18.42 23.88 7.20
C ALA A 553 17.07 23.58 6.54
N LEU A 554 16.29 22.66 7.13
CA LEU A 554 14.95 22.31 6.65
C LEU A 554 13.97 23.48 6.84
N GLN A 555 14.10 24.27 7.92
CA GLN A 555 13.34 25.51 8.13
C GLN A 555 13.65 26.55 7.03
N ASP A 556 14.94 26.80 6.77
CA ASP A 556 15.42 27.73 5.73
C ASP A 556 14.97 27.28 4.33
N ALA A 557 14.89 25.96 4.07
CA ALA A 557 14.35 25.42 2.83
C ALA A 557 12.84 25.67 2.66
N VAL A 558 12.04 25.32 3.66
CA VAL A 558 10.58 25.51 3.66
C VAL A 558 10.21 26.98 3.40
N LEU A 559 10.84 27.92 4.10
CA LEU A 559 10.54 29.34 3.99
C LEU A 559 10.98 29.92 2.63
N ARG A 560 12.11 29.44 2.07
CA ARG A 560 12.54 29.79 0.70
C ARG A 560 11.57 29.29 -0.37
N TYR A 561 11.05 28.07 -0.22
CA TYR A 561 10.05 27.52 -1.14
C TYR A 561 8.72 28.29 -1.04
N GLN A 562 8.24 28.57 0.17
CA GLN A 562 7.06 29.41 0.38
C GLN A 562 7.20 30.80 -0.27
N GLN A 563 8.40 31.40 -0.20
CA GLN A 563 8.69 32.68 -0.86
C GLN A 563 8.86 32.56 -2.38
N SER A 564 9.40 31.46 -2.91
CA SER A 564 9.61 31.29 -4.35
C SER A 564 8.29 31.29 -5.13
N LEU A 565 7.23 30.72 -4.55
CA LEU A 565 5.86 30.74 -5.10
C LEU A 565 5.24 32.15 -5.11
N LYS A 566 5.56 32.98 -4.12
CA LYS A 566 5.01 34.35 -3.96
C LYS A 566 5.70 35.38 -4.87
N ASN A 567 6.92 35.10 -5.34
CA ASN A 567 7.67 35.99 -6.21
C ASN A 567 6.99 36.09 -7.60
N ARG A 568 6.72 37.31 -8.06
CA ARG A 568 6.28 37.62 -9.43
C ARG A 568 7.26 38.61 -10.06
N LYS A 569 7.59 38.44 -11.34
CA LYS A 569 8.40 39.40 -12.10
C LYS A 569 7.49 40.22 -13.00
N SER A 570 7.61 41.55 -12.96
CA SER A 570 6.95 42.41 -13.93
C SER A 570 7.58 42.21 -15.32
N ILE A 571 6.75 42.23 -16.37
CA ILE A 571 7.25 42.38 -17.73
C ILE A 571 7.68 43.83 -17.89
N ALA A 572 8.97 44.06 -18.14
CA ALA A 572 9.44 45.36 -18.61
C ALA A 572 9.05 45.50 -20.09
N THR A 573 7.95 46.23 -20.36
CA THR A 573 7.45 46.46 -21.71
C THR A 573 8.50 47.24 -22.52
N LYS A 574 9.26 46.57 -23.38
CA LYS A 574 10.08 47.24 -24.39
C LYS A 574 9.16 47.87 -25.43
N GLY A 575 8.76 49.11 -25.20
CA GLY A 575 8.09 49.93 -26.21
C GLY A 575 9.04 50.16 -27.38
N THR A 576 8.73 49.58 -28.53
CA THR A 576 9.38 49.90 -29.81
C THR A 576 8.83 51.24 -30.30
N GLY A 577 9.34 52.33 -29.74
CA GLY A 577 9.12 53.66 -30.27
C GLY A 577 9.82 53.79 -31.63
N THR A 578 9.04 54.03 -32.67
CA THR A 578 9.53 54.49 -33.98
C THR A 578 9.19 55.97 -34.12
N GLU A 579 10.24 56.79 -34.26
CA GLU A 579 10.23 58.10 -34.92
C GLU A 579 11.32 58.05 -36.01
#